data_AF-A0A0Q1ANE4-F1
#
_entry.id   AF-A0A0Q1ANE4-F1
#
_cell.length_a   1.000
_cell.length_b   1.000
_cell.length_c   1.000
_cell.angle_alpha   90.00
_cell.angle_beta   90.00
_cell.angle_gamma   90.00
#
_symmetry.space_group_name_H-M   'P 1'
#
loop_
_entity.id
_entity.type
_entity.pdbx_description
1 polymer ?
#
loop_
_entity_poly.entity_id
_entity_poly.type
_entity_poly.pdbx_seq_one_letter_code
_entity_poly.pdbx_strand_id
1 'polypeptide(L)'
;MLNKASVLLLFLFVVLFSSISAITLKEAFDAAEPQEGYDKFLQLNTGETYTGGLLIGKLFDQRTAQLYGEEGLNVRIQGNGAILDLQGSEICISCCENILDIEDCIIINGNVRFRGMNNSLFDQRPWGSVRYVTFYQPHDYGIRLQGAGENILIERNIIVDAVATGSDYIFTTGISTDWLPTGSAIAISVFTGFYGTPVIQDNWTFHYDTEANSDSLRHIIELCEYG
;
A
#
# COMPACT_ATOMS: atom_id res chain seq x y z
N MET A 1 53.03 -14.89 -4.32
CA MET A 1 52.18 -15.70 -3.40
C MET A 1 51.59 -14.73 -2.39
N LEU A 2 50.27 -14.55 -2.37
CA LEU A 2 49.63 -13.78 -1.29
C LEU A 2 49.84 -14.53 0.04
N ASN A 3 50.28 -13.83 1.09
CA ASN A 3 50.44 -14.48 2.39
C ASN A 3 49.04 -14.78 2.98
N LYS A 4 48.95 -15.76 3.89
CA LYS A 4 47.68 -16.19 4.49
C LYS A 4 46.90 -15.06 5.16
N ALA A 5 47.57 -14.08 5.74
CA ALA A 5 46.92 -12.91 6.35
C ALA A 5 46.30 -11.99 5.28
N SER A 6 46.92 -11.83 4.12
CA SER A 6 46.34 -11.06 2.99
C SER A 6 45.11 -11.75 2.40
N VAL A 7 45.06 -13.09 2.35
CA VAL A 7 43.87 -13.84 1.91
C VAL A 7 42.74 -13.72 2.94
N LEU A 8 43.06 -13.80 4.24
CA LEU A 8 42.09 -13.66 5.32
C LEU A 8 41.48 -12.24 5.37
N LEU A 9 42.30 -11.20 5.16
CA LEU A 9 41.84 -9.82 5.11
C LEU A 9 40.93 -9.54 3.91
N LEU A 10 41.23 -10.15 2.75
CA LEU A 10 40.40 -10.05 1.55
C LEU A 10 39.04 -10.73 1.75
N PHE A 11 39.02 -11.90 2.41
CA PHE A 11 37.79 -12.61 2.76
C PHE A 11 36.94 -11.81 3.76
N LEU A 12 37.57 -11.20 4.76
CA LEU A 12 36.89 -10.33 5.73
C LEU A 12 36.30 -9.09 5.05
N PHE A 13 37.02 -8.50 4.09
CA PHE A 13 36.52 -7.38 3.29
C PHE A 13 35.34 -7.79 2.41
N VAL A 14 35.36 -8.97 1.79
CA VAL A 14 34.22 -9.46 0.97
C VAL A 14 32.98 -9.75 1.82
N VAL A 15 33.14 -10.19 3.07
CA VAL A 15 32.01 -10.41 4.01
C VAL A 15 31.50 -9.10 4.64
N LEU A 16 32.35 -8.07 4.76
CA LEU A 16 31.96 -6.75 5.26
C LEU A 16 31.38 -5.84 4.15
N PHE A 17 31.67 -6.14 2.88
CA PHE A 17 31.16 -5.46 1.69
C PHE A 17 30.15 -6.30 0.90
N SER A 18 29.69 -7.43 1.43
CA SER A 18 28.39 -7.99 1.01
C SER A 18 27.34 -7.02 1.53
N SER A 19 27.17 -5.94 0.76
CA SER A 19 26.16 -4.93 0.92
C SER A 19 24.86 -5.64 1.29
N ILE A 20 24.32 -5.30 2.46
CA ILE A 20 22.91 -5.44 2.74
C ILE A 20 22.23 -4.49 1.74
N SER A 21 22.14 -4.92 0.48
CA SER A 21 21.23 -4.29 -0.46
C SER A 21 19.86 -4.59 0.10
N ALA A 22 19.16 -3.57 0.58
CA ALA A 22 17.77 -3.71 0.94
C ALA A 22 17.04 -4.27 -0.28
N ILE A 23 16.45 -5.45 -0.12
CA ILE A 23 15.64 -6.07 -1.17
C ILE A 23 14.42 -5.18 -1.38
N THR A 24 14.07 -4.90 -2.63
CA THR A 24 12.87 -4.13 -2.91
C THR A 24 11.62 -4.99 -2.76
N LEU A 25 10.49 -4.38 -2.42
CA LEU A 25 9.21 -5.08 -2.40
C LEU A 25 8.87 -5.65 -3.77
N LYS A 26 9.24 -4.94 -4.85
CA LYS A 26 9.07 -5.41 -6.23
C LYS A 26 9.91 -6.64 -6.55
N GLU A 27 11.15 -6.72 -6.09
CA GLU A 27 11.98 -7.92 -6.27
C GLU A 27 11.40 -9.12 -5.51
N ALA A 28 10.91 -8.92 -4.29
CA ALA A 28 10.22 -9.96 -3.54
C ALA A 28 8.94 -10.43 -4.26
N PHE A 29 8.18 -9.50 -4.84
CA PHE A 29 7.01 -9.79 -5.66
C PHE A 29 7.35 -10.56 -6.94
N ASP A 30 8.40 -10.16 -7.65
CA ASP A 30 8.82 -10.80 -8.89
C ASP A 30 9.30 -12.23 -8.64
N ALA A 31 10.00 -12.46 -7.53
CA ALA A 31 10.46 -13.77 -7.10
C ALA A 31 9.38 -14.65 -6.44
N ALA A 32 8.24 -14.09 -6.05
CA ALA A 32 7.17 -14.85 -5.41
C ALA A 32 6.50 -15.81 -6.39
N GLU A 33 6.23 -17.03 -5.91
CA GLU A 33 5.56 -18.07 -6.67
C GLU A 33 4.06 -18.13 -6.29
N PRO A 34 3.20 -18.73 -7.14
CA PRO A 34 1.81 -18.97 -6.79
C PRO A 34 1.65 -19.93 -5.61
N GLN A 35 0.77 -19.60 -4.66
CA GLN A 35 0.42 -20.45 -3.52
C GLN A 35 -0.98 -20.08 -3.00
N GLU A 36 -1.70 -21.05 -2.43
CA GLU A 36 -3.00 -20.83 -1.76
C GLU A 36 -4.08 -20.17 -2.64
N GLY A 37 -3.99 -20.31 -3.96
CA GLY A 37 -4.92 -19.70 -4.90
C GLY A 37 -4.58 -18.25 -5.28
N TYR A 38 -3.48 -17.70 -4.76
CA TYR A 38 -2.91 -16.43 -5.20
C TYR A 38 -1.91 -16.68 -6.33
N ASP A 39 -1.86 -15.76 -7.29
CA ASP A 39 -0.87 -15.76 -8.36
C ASP A 39 0.52 -15.39 -7.83
N LYS A 40 0.57 -14.56 -6.77
CA LYS A 40 1.78 -14.17 -6.07
C LYS A 40 1.58 -14.27 -4.56
N PHE A 41 2.34 -15.16 -3.92
CA PHE A 41 2.36 -15.30 -2.47
C PHE A 41 3.72 -14.86 -1.92
N LEU A 42 3.76 -13.68 -1.34
CA LEU A 42 4.97 -13.10 -0.76
C LEU A 42 5.03 -13.52 0.70
N GLN A 43 5.91 -14.47 1.02
CA GLN A 43 6.27 -14.79 2.39
C GLN A 43 7.52 -14.00 2.78
N LEU A 44 7.33 -12.90 3.50
CA LEU A 44 8.41 -12.02 3.90
C LEU A 44 9.08 -12.50 5.19
N ASN A 45 10.35 -12.15 5.37
CA ASN A 45 11.12 -12.57 6.54
C ASN A 45 10.92 -11.61 7.71
N THR A 46 10.77 -12.17 8.91
CA THR A 46 10.60 -11.41 10.15
C THR A 46 11.73 -10.42 10.38
N GLY A 47 11.36 -9.14 10.60
CA GLY A 47 12.29 -8.07 10.92
C GLY A 47 13.17 -7.61 9.75
N GLU A 48 13.02 -8.19 8.55
CA GLU A 48 13.69 -7.67 7.35
C GLU A 48 12.97 -6.43 6.82
N THR A 49 13.75 -5.52 6.22
CA THR A 49 13.22 -4.31 5.57
C THR A 49 13.17 -4.50 4.06
N TYR A 50 11.99 -4.30 3.49
CA TYR A 50 11.75 -4.27 2.06
C TYR A 50 11.45 -2.83 1.62
N THR A 51 12.13 -2.35 0.58
CA THR A 51 12.01 -0.95 0.15
C THR A 51 11.19 -0.75 -1.12
N GLY A 52 10.56 0.42 -1.23
CA GLY A 52 9.84 0.85 -2.44
C GLY A 52 8.40 0.34 -2.55
N GLY A 53 7.66 0.90 -3.50
CA GLY A 53 6.25 0.58 -3.73
C GLY A 53 6.01 -0.64 -4.61
N LEU A 54 4.73 -0.99 -4.75
CA LEU A 54 4.26 -2.07 -5.61
C LEU A 54 2.94 -1.66 -6.27
N LEU A 55 2.87 -1.76 -7.59
CA LEU A 55 1.64 -1.56 -8.36
C LEU A 55 1.19 -2.91 -8.94
N ILE A 56 -0.07 -3.27 -8.71
CA ILE A 56 -0.73 -4.46 -9.22
C ILE A 56 -1.93 -4.01 -10.06
N GLY A 57 -1.94 -4.40 -11.34
CA GLY A 57 -3.00 -4.03 -12.28
C GLY A 57 -2.73 -2.74 -13.05
N LYS A 58 -3.78 -2.24 -13.69
CA LYS A 58 -3.70 -1.19 -14.71
C LYS A 58 -3.85 0.20 -14.12
N LEU A 59 -3.34 1.17 -14.87
CA LEU A 59 -3.58 2.60 -14.66
C LEU A 59 -4.51 3.14 -15.73
N PHE A 60 -5.24 4.20 -15.41
CA PHE A 60 -6.09 4.90 -16.37
C PHE A 60 -5.33 6.05 -17.01
N ASP A 61 -5.19 6.04 -18.34
CA ASP A 61 -4.69 7.18 -19.11
C ASP A 61 -5.89 8.06 -19.52
N GLN A 62 -5.93 9.25 -18.95
CA GLN A 62 -7.01 10.22 -19.14
C GLN A 62 -7.02 10.82 -20.55
N ARG A 63 -5.87 10.82 -21.24
CA ARG A 63 -5.73 11.39 -22.58
C ARG A 63 -6.37 10.48 -23.64
N THR A 64 -6.27 9.17 -23.42
CA THR A 64 -6.82 8.16 -24.32
C THR A 64 -8.12 7.53 -23.81
N ALA A 65 -8.47 7.78 -22.55
CA ALA A 65 -9.55 7.13 -21.82
C ALA A 65 -9.43 5.60 -21.83
N GLN A 66 -8.20 5.08 -21.70
CA GLN A 66 -7.90 3.65 -21.73
C GLN A 66 -7.15 3.21 -20.48
N LEU A 67 -7.33 1.95 -20.12
CA LEU A 67 -6.50 1.28 -19.13
C LEU A 67 -5.20 0.78 -19.80
N TYR A 68 -4.06 1.02 -19.15
CA TYR A 68 -2.74 0.60 -19.62
C TYR A 68 -1.91 0.04 -18.46
N GLY A 69 -0.87 -0.74 -18.78
CA GLY A 69 -0.03 -1.41 -17.79
C GLY A 69 -0.26 -2.92 -17.76
N GLU A 70 0.29 -3.56 -16.74
CA GLU A 70 0.16 -5.01 -16.54
C GLU A 70 -1.24 -5.37 -16.06
N GLU A 71 -1.66 -6.61 -16.35
CA GLU A 71 -2.92 -7.13 -15.80
C GLU A 71 -2.82 -7.28 -14.27
N GLY A 72 -3.97 -7.26 -13.61
CA GLY A 72 -4.04 -7.53 -12.18
C GLY A 72 -3.67 -8.97 -11.86
N LEU A 73 -3.21 -9.19 -10.63
CA LEU A 73 -2.90 -10.50 -10.08
C LEU A 73 -3.53 -10.62 -8.71
N ASN A 74 -3.92 -11.84 -8.32
CA ASN A 74 -4.27 -12.14 -6.94
C ASN A 74 -2.99 -12.24 -6.12
N VAL A 75 -2.84 -11.35 -5.15
CA VAL A 75 -1.60 -11.18 -4.39
C VAL A 75 -1.88 -11.31 -2.90
N ARG A 76 -1.03 -12.09 -2.22
CA ARG A 76 -0.96 -12.15 -0.78
C ARG A 76 0.41 -11.73 -0.31
N ILE A 77 0.45 -10.79 0.63
CA ILE A 77 1.64 -10.37 1.36
C ILE A 77 1.50 -10.87 2.79
N GLN A 78 2.22 -11.95 3.10
CA GLN A 78 2.38 -12.45 4.45
C GLN A 78 3.67 -11.86 5.04
N GLY A 79 3.50 -10.84 5.87
CA GLY A 79 4.60 -10.02 6.36
C GLY A 79 5.49 -10.67 7.40
N ASN A 80 4.95 -11.54 8.28
CA ASN A 80 5.65 -12.16 9.40
C ASN A 80 6.44 -11.17 10.28
N GLY A 81 5.97 -9.93 10.43
CA GLY A 81 6.65 -8.84 11.13
C GLY A 81 7.75 -8.12 10.32
N ALA A 82 7.78 -8.27 9.00
CA ALA A 82 8.66 -7.49 8.12
C ALA A 82 8.30 -5.99 8.13
N ILE A 83 9.28 -5.15 7.81
CA ILE A 83 9.13 -3.69 7.65
C ILE A 83 9.09 -3.38 6.15
N LEU A 84 8.03 -2.72 5.69
CA LEU A 84 7.90 -2.21 4.33
C LEU A 84 8.13 -0.70 4.36
N ASP A 85 9.34 -0.28 4.01
CA ASP A 85 9.70 1.14 3.86
C ASP A 85 9.39 1.57 2.43
N LEU A 86 8.24 2.20 2.23
CA LEU A 86 7.75 2.50 0.89
C LEU A 86 8.43 3.73 0.27
N GLN A 87 9.25 4.48 1.02
CA GLN A 87 10.05 5.59 0.51
C GLN A 87 9.24 6.64 -0.28
N GLY A 88 8.04 6.95 0.21
CA GLY A 88 7.06 7.84 -0.41
C GLY A 88 6.17 7.19 -1.47
N SER A 89 6.33 5.89 -1.73
CA SER A 89 5.51 5.13 -2.68
C SER A 89 4.28 4.50 -2.00
N GLU A 90 3.50 3.75 -2.78
CA GLU A 90 2.32 3.02 -2.32
C GLU A 90 2.39 1.53 -2.69
N ILE A 91 1.69 0.69 -1.92
CA ILE A 91 1.25 -0.63 -2.36
C ILE A 91 -0.16 -0.46 -2.90
N CYS A 92 -0.30 -0.53 -4.22
CA CYS A 92 -1.51 -0.17 -4.94
C CYS A 92 -2.02 -1.34 -5.78
N ILE A 93 -3.27 -1.74 -5.56
CA ILE A 93 -4.01 -2.59 -6.50
C ILE A 93 -5.00 -1.71 -7.26
N SER A 94 -4.96 -1.74 -8.59
CA SER A 94 -5.59 -0.73 -9.43
C SER A 94 -6.27 -1.31 -10.66
N CYS A 95 -7.52 -0.89 -10.87
CA CYS A 95 -8.31 -1.11 -12.08
C CYS A 95 -8.26 -2.57 -12.59
N CYS A 96 -8.54 -3.51 -11.69
CA CYS A 96 -8.64 -4.94 -11.97
C CYS A 96 -9.69 -5.61 -11.08
N GLU A 97 -10.12 -6.82 -11.42
CA GLU A 97 -11.02 -7.68 -10.62
C GLU A 97 -10.21 -8.74 -9.87
N ASN A 98 -9.20 -8.29 -9.12
CA ASN A 98 -8.27 -9.16 -8.39
C ASN A 98 -8.21 -8.80 -6.91
N ILE A 99 -7.58 -9.69 -6.14
CA ILE A 99 -7.48 -9.62 -4.69
C ILE A 99 -6.08 -9.16 -4.27
N LEU A 100 -6.00 -8.21 -3.34
CA LEU A 100 -4.79 -7.90 -2.58
C LEU A 100 -5.05 -8.12 -1.08
N ASP A 101 -4.40 -9.11 -0.50
CA ASP A 101 -4.40 -9.36 0.93
C ASP A 101 -3.03 -9.04 1.54
N ILE A 102 -3.01 -8.21 2.59
CA ILE A 102 -1.80 -7.83 3.32
C ILE A 102 -2.02 -8.17 4.80
N GLU A 103 -1.08 -8.90 5.39
CA GLU A 103 -1.12 -9.21 6.81
C GLU A 103 0.23 -9.19 7.51
N ASP A 104 0.20 -8.89 8.82
CA ASP A 104 1.31 -9.07 9.76
C ASP A 104 2.62 -8.37 9.32
N CYS A 105 2.56 -7.07 9.02
CA CYS A 105 3.73 -6.26 8.69
C CYS A 105 3.67 -4.86 9.31
N ILE A 106 4.79 -4.16 9.20
CA ILE A 106 4.90 -2.74 9.55
C ILE A 106 5.11 -1.97 8.25
N ILE A 107 4.29 -0.95 7.98
CA ILE A 107 4.42 -0.08 6.80
C ILE A 107 4.82 1.32 7.26
N ILE A 108 5.85 1.88 6.64
CA ILE A 108 6.34 3.24 6.92
C ILE A 108 6.54 4.03 5.63
N ASN A 109 6.52 5.36 5.74
CA ASN A 109 6.81 6.29 4.65
C ASN A 109 5.99 6.03 3.38
N GLY A 110 4.74 5.60 3.50
CA GLY A 110 3.86 5.34 2.37
C GLY A 110 2.54 4.73 2.81
N ASN A 111 1.77 4.21 1.87
CA ASN A 111 0.40 3.78 2.13
C ASN A 111 -0.04 2.55 1.31
N VAL A 112 -1.22 2.04 1.66
CA VAL A 112 -1.93 1.04 0.86
C VAL A 112 -3.10 1.70 0.15
N ARG A 113 -3.23 1.44 -1.16
CA ARG A 113 -4.30 1.99 -1.99
C ARG A 113 -5.03 0.90 -2.76
N PHE A 114 -6.36 0.96 -2.70
CA PHE A 114 -7.25 0.22 -3.58
C PHE A 114 -7.87 1.22 -4.54
N ARG A 115 -7.64 1.04 -5.84
CA ARG A 115 -8.16 1.92 -6.88
C ARG A 115 -9.08 1.14 -7.80
N GLY A 116 -10.37 1.43 -7.74
CA GLY A 116 -11.37 0.86 -8.63
C GLY A 116 -11.88 1.86 -9.65
N MET A 117 -12.38 1.34 -10.76
CA MET A 117 -13.08 2.09 -11.78
C MET A 117 -14.41 1.40 -12.07
N ASN A 118 -15.50 2.15 -11.91
CA ASN A 118 -16.83 1.70 -12.29
C ASN A 118 -17.49 2.85 -13.07
N ASN A 119 -17.62 2.68 -14.38
CA ASN A 119 -18.27 3.62 -15.29
C ASN A 119 -18.77 2.85 -16.53
N SER A 120 -19.32 3.57 -17.51
CA SER A 120 -19.87 2.93 -18.72
C SER A 120 -18.85 2.20 -19.60
N LEU A 121 -17.55 2.41 -19.40
CA LEU A 121 -16.47 1.80 -20.17
C LEU A 121 -15.77 0.67 -19.41
N PHE A 122 -15.68 0.79 -18.08
CA PHE A 122 -14.92 -0.13 -17.23
C PHE A 122 -15.69 -0.42 -15.95
N ASP A 123 -15.80 -1.71 -15.62
CA ASP A 123 -16.16 -2.19 -14.29
C ASP A 123 -14.99 -3.07 -13.83
N GLN A 124 -14.08 -2.46 -13.06
CA GLN A 124 -12.81 -3.02 -12.64
C GLN A 124 -12.54 -2.56 -11.22
N ARG A 125 -12.94 -3.36 -10.23
CA ARG A 125 -12.87 -3.00 -8.81
C ARG A 125 -12.11 -4.08 -8.05
N PRO A 126 -10.98 -3.73 -7.41
CA PRO A 126 -10.21 -4.70 -6.64
C PRO A 126 -10.87 -5.03 -5.32
N TRP A 127 -10.53 -6.19 -4.77
CA TRP A 127 -11.00 -6.70 -3.49
C TRP A 127 -9.81 -7.04 -2.58
N GLY A 128 -10.08 -7.43 -1.32
CA GLY A 128 -9.07 -8.03 -0.46
C GLY A 128 -9.09 -7.51 0.97
N SER A 129 -7.92 -7.45 1.61
CA SER A 129 -7.85 -7.12 3.02
C SER A 129 -6.52 -6.50 3.45
N VAL A 130 -6.58 -5.68 4.48
CA VAL A 130 -5.42 -5.18 5.21
C VAL A 130 -5.64 -5.48 6.67
N ARG A 131 -4.85 -6.40 7.24
CA ARG A 131 -5.10 -6.96 8.57
C ARG A 131 -3.86 -7.08 9.42
N TYR A 132 -3.93 -6.74 10.70
CA TYR A 132 -2.78 -6.84 11.61
C TYR A 132 -1.54 -6.04 11.13
N VAL A 133 -1.77 -4.94 10.42
CA VAL A 133 -0.70 -4.08 9.90
C VAL A 133 -0.52 -2.87 10.81
N THR A 134 0.73 -2.56 11.15
CA THR A 134 1.08 -1.31 11.82
C THR A 134 1.58 -0.31 10.80
N PHE A 135 0.90 0.82 10.68
CA PHE A 135 1.35 1.97 9.90
C PHE A 135 1.97 2.99 10.84
N TYR A 136 3.20 3.41 10.56
CA TYR A 136 3.85 4.49 11.30
C TYR A 136 4.28 5.60 10.35
N GLN A 137 3.77 6.80 10.63
CA GLN A 137 3.94 7.98 9.78
C GLN A 137 3.67 7.69 8.29
N PRO A 138 2.54 7.04 7.95
CA PRO A 138 2.24 6.78 6.55
C PRO A 138 2.03 8.11 5.83
N HIS A 139 2.55 8.21 4.60
CA HIS A 139 2.35 9.38 3.76
C HIS A 139 0.96 9.33 3.14
N ASP A 140 0.28 10.47 3.15
CA ASP A 140 -1.07 10.68 2.66
C ASP A 140 -2.14 9.99 3.52
N TYR A 141 -2.15 8.67 3.58
CA TYR A 141 -3.13 7.90 4.33
C TYR A 141 -2.47 6.63 4.88
N GLY A 142 -3.03 5.98 5.89
CA GLY A 142 -2.67 4.57 6.12
C GLY A 142 -3.23 3.70 5.00
N ILE A 143 -4.55 3.80 4.79
CA ILE A 143 -5.29 3.03 3.79
C ILE A 143 -6.25 3.95 3.03
N ARG A 144 -6.19 3.92 1.68
CA ARG A 144 -7.07 4.70 0.80
C ARG A 144 -7.86 3.78 -0.15
N LEU A 145 -9.18 3.79 -0.03
CA LEU A 145 -10.09 3.10 -0.95
C LEU A 145 -10.72 4.11 -1.91
N GLN A 146 -10.22 4.17 -3.13
CA GLN A 146 -10.59 5.13 -4.17
C GLN A 146 -11.35 4.41 -5.28
N GLY A 147 -12.68 4.53 -5.33
CA GLY A 147 -13.52 3.80 -6.28
C GLY A 147 -13.64 2.30 -5.97
N ALA A 148 -13.34 1.89 -4.73
CA ALA A 148 -13.38 0.52 -4.26
C ALA A 148 -13.96 0.46 -2.83
N GLY A 149 -14.56 -0.67 -2.46
CA GLY A 149 -15.14 -0.85 -1.13
C GLY A 149 -15.84 -2.19 -0.98
N GLU A 150 -16.45 -2.71 -2.04
CA GLU A 150 -17.05 -4.04 -2.05
C GLU A 150 -15.99 -5.11 -1.73
N ASN A 151 -16.32 -6.07 -0.85
CA ASN A 151 -15.44 -7.19 -0.47
C ASN A 151 -14.03 -6.77 -0.01
N ILE A 152 -13.92 -5.60 0.63
CA ILE A 152 -12.68 -5.14 1.28
C ILE A 152 -12.84 -5.20 2.81
N LEU A 153 -11.89 -5.86 3.48
CA LEU A 153 -11.82 -5.95 4.94
C LEU A 153 -10.61 -5.18 5.47
N ILE A 154 -10.85 -4.22 6.34
CA ILE A 154 -9.82 -3.47 7.08
C ILE A 154 -9.98 -3.82 8.56
N GLU A 155 -9.09 -4.64 9.10
CA GLU A 155 -9.25 -5.16 10.46
C GLU A 155 -7.96 -5.15 11.30
N ARG A 156 -8.06 -4.77 12.58
CA ARG A 156 -6.97 -4.91 13.56
C ARG A 156 -5.66 -4.25 13.15
N ASN A 157 -5.75 -3.14 12.42
CA ASN A 157 -4.60 -2.32 12.08
C ASN A 157 -4.36 -1.26 13.16
N ILE A 158 -3.11 -0.84 13.29
CA ILE A 158 -2.69 0.29 14.11
C ILE A 158 -2.14 1.34 13.17
N ILE A 159 -2.70 2.55 13.15
CA ILE A 159 -2.21 3.63 12.27
C ILE A 159 -1.82 4.83 13.14
N VAL A 160 -0.53 5.15 13.11
CA VAL A 160 0.06 6.19 13.96
C VAL A 160 0.59 7.33 13.09
N ASP A 161 0.19 8.55 13.41
CA ASP A 161 0.73 9.80 12.87
C ASP A 161 0.66 9.91 11.33
N ALA A 162 -0.49 9.63 10.73
CA ALA A 162 -0.66 9.79 9.29
C ALA A 162 -0.30 11.23 8.84
N VAL A 163 0.62 11.33 7.89
CA VAL A 163 1.28 12.58 7.51
C VAL A 163 0.46 13.28 6.44
N ALA A 164 0.07 14.53 6.71
CA ALA A 164 -0.51 15.39 5.69
C ALA A 164 0.59 15.89 4.74
N THR A 165 0.50 15.53 3.48
CA THR A 165 1.45 15.88 2.41
C THR A 165 0.87 16.91 1.44
N GLY A 166 -0.38 17.30 1.62
CA GLY A 166 -1.11 18.25 0.80
C GLY A 166 -2.51 17.77 0.43
N SER A 167 -2.91 18.04 -0.81
CA SER A 167 -4.20 17.66 -1.37
C SER A 167 -4.04 16.40 -2.24
N ASP A 168 -4.85 15.38 -2.00
CA ASP A 168 -4.92 14.18 -2.85
C ASP A 168 -5.56 14.55 -4.20
N TYR A 169 -5.48 13.63 -5.15
CA TYR A 169 -5.93 13.85 -6.53
C TYR A 169 -7.05 12.90 -6.94
N ILE A 170 -7.91 13.40 -7.81
CA ILE A 170 -8.89 12.58 -8.52
C ILE A 170 -8.12 11.79 -9.57
N PHE A 171 -7.96 10.48 -9.40
CA PHE A 171 -7.10 9.68 -10.29
C PHE A 171 -7.55 9.67 -11.77
N THR A 172 -8.82 9.97 -12.04
CA THR A 172 -9.39 10.05 -13.40
C THR A 172 -9.21 11.41 -14.07
N THR A 173 -8.84 12.47 -13.34
CA THR A 173 -8.60 13.81 -13.91
C THR A 173 -7.22 14.39 -13.55
N GLY A 174 -6.52 13.79 -12.59
CA GLY A 174 -5.23 14.26 -12.07
C GLY A 174 -5.34 15.56 -11.27
N ILE A 175 -6.57 16.07 -11.09
CA ILE A 175 -6.81 17.33 -10.39
C ILE A 175 -6.67 17.06 -8.90
N SER A 176 -5.81 17.84 -8.25
CA SER A 176 -5.65 17.90 -6.80
C SER A 176 -6.58 18.97 -6.22
N THR A 177 -7.30 18.65 -5.14
CA THR A 177 -8.35 19.51 -4.60
C THR A 177 -8.37 19.51 -3.06
N ASP A 178 -8.70 20.65 -2.47
CA ASP A 178 -8.64 20.82 -1.00
C ASP A 178 -9.72 20.02 -0.25
N TRP A 179 -10.76 19.54 -0.94
CA TRP A 179 -11.78 18.65 -0.36
C TRP A 179 -11.37 17.17 -0.38
N LEU A 180 -10.18 16.86 -0.88
CA LEU A 180 -9.53 15.55 -0.74
C LEU A 180 -8.28 15.70 0.16
N PRO A 181 -8.45 16.03 1.45
CA PRO A 181 -7.31 16.26 2.34
C PRO A 181 -6.55 14.96 2.61
N THR A 182 -5.22 15.07 2.65
CA THR A 182 -4.35 14.00 3.13
C THR A 182 -4.12 14.08 4.65
N GLY A 183 -3.57 13.01 5.20
CA GLY A 183 -3.15 12.78 6.58
C GLY A 183 -4.21 12.11 7.44
N SER A 184 -5.27 11.57 6.83
CA SER A 184 -6.25 10.73 7.52
C SER A 184 -5.77 9.28 7.59
N ALA A 185 -6.01 8.58 8.70
CA ALA A 185 -5.55 7.19 8.83
C ALA A 185 -6.25 6.26 7.80
N ILE A 186 -7.58 6.33 7.67
CA ILE A 186 -8.34 5.56 6.68
C ILE A 186 -9.24 6.51 5.89
N ALA A 187 -9.21 6.41 4.56
CA ALA A 187 -10.05 7.22 3.68
C ALA A 187 -10.78 6.36 2.65
N ILE A 188 -12.10 6.48 2.57
CA ILE A 188 -12.95 5.70 1.66
C ILE A 188 -13.77 6.63 0.74
N SER A 189 -14.11 6.18 -0.45
CA SER A 189 -15.01 6.95 -1.33
C SER A 189 -16.44 6.96 -0.79
N VAL A 190 -17.10 8.13 -0.79
CA VAL A 190 -18.47 8.33 -0.26
C VAL A 190 -19.56 7.57 -1.03
N PHE A 191 -19.31 7.17 -2.29
CA PHE A 191 -20.30 6.49 -3.14
C PHE A 191 -20.36 4.99 -2.84
N THR A 192 -20.61 4.64 -1.59
CA THR A 192 -20.64 3.25 -1.11
C THR A 192 -21.72 2.38 -1.77
N GLY A 193 -22.82 2.99 -2.23
CA GLY A 193 -23.84 2.28 -3.03
C GLY A 193 -23.37 1.88 -4.43
N PHE A 194 -22.27 2.46 -4.92
CA PHE A 194 -21.74 2.25 -6.27
C PHE A 194 -20.40 1.50 -6.27
N TYR A 195 -19.53 1.77 -5.29
CA TYR A 195 -18.25 1.09 -5.12
C TYR A 195 -18.29 -0.06 -4.11
N GLY A 196 -19.39 -0.21 -3.38
CA GLY A 196 -19.54 -1.08 -2.22
C GLY A 196 -19.07 -0.43 -0.93
N THR A 197 -19.40 -1.06 0.20
CA THR A 197 -19.01 -0.60 1.55
C THR A 197 -17.98 -1.57 2.12
N PRO A 198 -16.77 -1.10 2.50
CA PRO A 198 -15.80 -1.96 3.15
C PRO A 198 -16.25 -2.34 4.56
N VAL A 199 -15.77 -3.46 5.07
CA VAL A 199 -15.90 -3.80 6.49
C VAL A 199 -14.68 -3.24 7.22
N ILE A 200 -14.92 -2.31 8.15
CA ILE A 200 -13.88 -1.68 8.97
C ILE A 200 -14.16 -2.05 10.43
N GLN A 201 -13.27 -2.82 11.06
CA GLN A 201 -13.47 -3.27 12.44
C GLN A 201 -12.18 -3.37 13.24
N ASP A 202 -12.23 -3.09 14.54
CA ASP A 202 -11.11 -3.28 15.48
C ASP A 202 -9.80 -2.57 15.09
N ASN A 203 -9.85 -1.50 14.30
CA ASN A 203 -8.69 -0.68 13.98
C ASN A 203 -8.46 0.38 15.06
N TRP A 204 -7.18 0.68 15.33
CA TRP A 204 -6.79 1.78 16.22
C TRP A 204 -6.01 2.83 15.45
N THR A 205 -6.25 4.10 15.78
CA THR A 205 -5.61 5.23 15.13
C THR A 205 -5.21 6.25 16.18
N PHE A 206 -4.06 6.89 15.99
CA PHE A 206 -3.52 7.85 16.94
C PHE A 206 -2.64 8.88 16.25
N HIS A 207 -2.70 10.12 16.73
CA HIS A 207 -1.78 11.19 16.37
C HIS A 207 -1.15 11.76 17.64
N TYR A 208 0.15 12.04 17.59
CA TYR A 208 0.90 12.69 18.65
C TYR A 208 0.51 14.17 18.78
N ASP A 209 0.26 14.83 17.64
CA ASP A 209 -0.30 16.17 17.62
C ASP A 209 -1.73 16.14 18.18
N THR A 210 -1.97 16.93 19.23
CA THR A 210 -3.24 16.88 19.96
C THR A 210 -4.42 17.41 19.16
N GLU A 211 -4.18 18.36 18.24
CA GLU A 211 -5.24 18.90 17.38
C GLU A 211 -5.65 17.84 16.36
N ALA A 212 -4.67 17.25 15.65
CA ALA A 212 -4.91 16.16 14.72
C ALA A 212 -5.56 14.95 15.38
N ASN A 213 -5.15 14.58 16.59
CA ASN A 213 -5.75 13.45 17.33
C ASN A 213 -7.17 13.75 17.86
N SER A 214 -7.56 15.02 17.91
CA SER A 214 -8.90 15.43 18.32
C SER A 214 -9.85 15.61 17.13
N ASP A 215 -9.30 15.75 15.93
CA ASP A 215 -10.08 15.88 14.70
C ASP A 215 -10.48 14.51 14.16
N SER A 216 -11.77 14.19 14.25
CA SER A 216 -12.33 12.94 13.73
C SER A 216 -11.98 12.67 12.25
N LEU A 217 -11.79 13.73 11.44
CA LEU A 217 -11.45 13.61 10.02
C LEU A 217 -10.02 13.06 9.80
N ARG A 218 -9.16 13.11 10.82
CA ARG A 218 -7.79 12.55 10.79
C ARG A 218 -7.74 11.05 11.07
N HIS A 219 -8.87 10.44 11.46
CA HIS A 219 -8.94 9.03 11.80
C HIS A 219 -9.59 8.23 10.67
N ILE A 220 -10.88 8.44 10.42
CA ILE A 220 -11.61 7.76 9.35
C ILE A 220 -12.47 8.79 8.63
N ILE A 221 -12.32 8.89 7.31
CA ILE A 221 -13.04 9.87 6.49
C ILE A 221 -13.67 9.24 5.26
N GLU A 222 -14.85 9.74 4.90
CA GLU A 222 -15.51 9.49 3.62
C GLU A 222 -15.28 10.69 2.69
N LEU A 223 -14.73 10.45 1.51
CA LEU A 223 -14.33 11.46 0.55
C LEU A 223 -15.22 11.45 -0.70
N CYS A 224 -15.67 12.62 -1.12
CA CYS A 224 -16.36 12.81 -2.39
C CYS A 224 -15.36 13.17 -3.49
N GLU A 225 -15.18 12.27 -4.45
CA GLU A 225 -14.21 12.45 -5.54
C GLU A 225 -14.74 13.30 -6.71
N TYR A 226 -16.01 13.71 -6.69
CA TYR A 226 -16.64 14.40 -7.82
C TYR A 226 -16.87 15.91 -7.64
N GLY A 227 -16.74 16.46 -6.43
CA GLY A 227 -16.97 17.89 -6.17
C GLY A 227 -18.43 18.31 -6.29
#